data_AF-A0A8S3XBI2-F1
#
_entry.id   AF-A0A8S3XBI2-F1
#
_cell.length_a   1.000
_cell.length_b   1.000
_cell.length_c   1.000
_cell.angle_alpha   90.00
_cell.angle_beta   90.00
_cell.angle_gamma   90.00
#
_symmetry.space_group_name_H-M   'P 1'
#
loop_
_entity.id
_entity.type
_entity.pdbx_description
1 polymer ?
#
loop_
_entity_poly.entity_id
_entity_poly.type
_entity_poly.pdbx_seq_one_letter_code
_entity_poly.pdbx_strand_id
1 'polypeptide(L)'
;MMEMGRVYIDHQRIHLEKFSPFLQCHKCLQFGHMKTRCTSQESFCSHCASNEHQLSDCPVKNNRNTAKCRNCHSHNTKFNVKADFKHPANSDSCPRLRAMRDRIANKVDYRSA
;
A
#
# COMPACT_ATOMS: atom_id res chain seq x y z
N MET A 1 -13.47 14.48 -21.28
CA MET A 1 -13.35 13.42 -20.24
C MET A 1 -12.61 12.26 -20.87
N MET A 2 -11.38 11.95 -20.45
CA MET A 2 -10.70 10.74 -20.96
C MET A 2 -11.32 9.52 -20.30
N GLU A 3 -12.13 8.79 -21.06
CA GLU A 3 -12.77 7.57 -20.58
C GLU A 3 -11.79 6.39 -20.65
N MET A 4 -11.81 5.56 -19.60
CA MET A 4 -11.04 4.32 -19.58
C MET A 4 -11.45 3.43 -20.73
N GLY A 5 -10.48 2.81 -21.40
CA GLY A 5 -10.75 2.02 -22.59
C GLY A 5 -9.71 2.28 -23.67
N ARG A 6 -10.16 2.50 -24.91
CA ARG A 6 -9.25 2.68 -26.05
C ARG A 6 -9.41 4.06 -26.62
N VAL A 7 -8.31 4.80 -26.66
CA VAL A 7 -8.25 6.15 -27.25
C VAL A 7 -7.48 6.06 -28.56
N TYR A 8 -7.96 6.78 -29.56
CA TYR A 8 -7.32 6.90 -30.86
C TYR A 8 -6.52 8.19 -30.88
N ILE A 9 -5.19 8.09 -30.99
CA ILE A 9 -4.27 9.23 -31.11
C ILE A 9 -3.55 9.05 -32.45
N ASP A 10 -3.75 10.00 -33.36
CA ASP A 10 -3.30 9.94 -34.75
C ASP A 10 -3.67 8.62 -35.45
N HIS A 11 -2.69 7.74 -35.68
CA HIS A 11 -2.87 6.43 -36.34
C HIS A 11 -2.66 5.27 -35.36
N GLN A 12 -2.70 5.56 -34.05
CA GLN A 12 -2.48 4.59 -32.99
C GLN A 12 -3.74 4.41 -32.13
N ARG A 13 -3.98 3.17 -31.75
CA ARG A 13 -5.04 2.79 -30.80
C ARG A 13 -4.37 2.41 -29.48
N ILE A 14 -4.54 3.26 -28.48
CA ILE A 14 -3.85 3.15 -27.19
C ILE A 14 -4.86 2.71 -26.13
N HIS A 15 -4.47 1.73 -25.31
CA HIS A 15 -5.24 1.30 -24.15
C HIS A 15 -4.95 2.23 -22.98
N LEU A 16 -5.97 2.92 -22.50
CA LEU A 16 -5.89 3.88 -21.41
C LEU A 16 -6.41 3.23 -20.12
N GLU A 17 -5.52 3.08 -19.16
CA GLU A 17 -5.82 2.57 -17.82
C GLU A 17 -5.39 3.55 -16.72
N LYS A 18 -6.00 3.41 -15.54
CA LYS A 18 -5.57 4.14 -14.35
C LYS A 18 -4.22 3.62 -13.90
N PHE A 19 -3.18 4.40 -14.14
CA PHE A 19 -1.89 4.17 -13.52
C PHE A 19 -1.81 4.88 -12.16
N SER A 20 -1.51 4.11 -11.11
CA SER A 20 -1.17 4.66 -9.79
C SER A 20 0.22 4.16 -9.40
N PRO A 21 1.21 5.04 -9.16
CA PRO A 21 2.54 4.65 -8.68
C PRO A 21 2.52 4.21 -7.20
N PHE A 22 1.41 3.63 -6.74
CA PHE A 22 1.28 3.08 -5.40
C PHE A 22 2.30 1.96 -5.18
N LEU A 23 3.20 2.15 -4.22
CA LEU A 23 4.19 1.15 -3.83
C LEU A 23 4.19 1.00 -2.31
N GLN A 24 4.01 -0.22 -1.84
CA GLN A 24 4.26 -0.61 -0.45
C GLN A 24 5.50 -1.51 -0.41
N CYS A 25 6.49 -1.12 0.39
CA CYS A 25 7.73 -1.86 0.51
C CYS A 25 7.49 -3.17 1.25
N HIS A 26 7.77 -4.31 0.60
CA HIS A 26 7.65 -5.64 1.23
C HIS A 26 8.70 -5.94 2.31
N LYS A 27 9.67 -5.04 2.55
CA LYS A 27 10.66 -5.17 3.63
C LYS A 27 10.22 -4.42 4.88
N CYS A 28 10.11 -3.10 4.81
CA CYS A 28 9.80 -2.26 5.98
C CYS A 28 8.29 -1.98 6.15
N LEU A 29 7.46 -2.41 5.19
CA LEU A 29 6.01 -2.19 5.09
C LEU A 29 5.59 -0.74 4.87
N GLN A 30 6.54 0.21 4.78
CA GLN A 30 6.26 1.62 4.49
C GLN A 30 5.90 1.85 3.02
N PHE A 31 5.37 3.02 2.77
CA PHE A 31 4.87 3.45 1.47
C PHE A 31 5.92 4.25 0.68
N GLY A 32 5.82 4.24 -0.65
CA GLY A 32 6.56 5.14 -1.56
C GLY A 32 7.90 4.61 -2.08
N HIS A 33 8.30 3.39 -1.75
CA HIS A 33 9.51 2.77 -2.29
C HIS A 33 9.37 1.25 -2.43
N MET A 34 10.19 0.67 -3.31
CA MET A 34 10.30 -0.78 -3.50
C MET A 34 11.33 -1.37 -2.54
N LYS A 35 11.28 -2.69 -2.32
CA LYS A 35 12.25 -3.43 -1.49
C LYS A 35 13.71 -3.18 -1.91
N THR A 36 13.97 -3.05 -3.22
CA THR A 36 15.31 -2.80 -3.79
C THR A 36 15.91 -1.44 -3.42
N ARG A 37 15.06 -0.45 -3.10
CA ARG A 37 15.48 0.91 -2.68
C ARG A 37 15.24 1.15 -1.18
N CYS A 38 15.00 0.09 -0.41
CA CYS A 38 14.72 0.20 1.02
C CYS A 38 16.02 0.32 1.81
N THR A 39 16.18 1.41 2.55
CA THR A 39 17.34 1.65 3.43
C THR A 39 17.14 1.12 4.86
N SER A 40 15.95 0.62 5.20
CA SER A 40 15.67 0.07 6.52
C SER A 40 16.49 -1.19 6.76
N GLN A 41 17.13 -1.29 7.93
CA GLN A 41 17.87 -2.49 8.34
C GLN A 41 16.91 -3.64 8.66
N GLU A 42 15.78 -3.33 9.30
CA GLU A 42 14.78 -4.31 9.70
C GLU A 42 13.83 -4.71 8.57
N SER A 43 13.35 -5.95 8.62
CA SER A 43 12.26 -6.46 7.81
C SER A 43 11.10 -6.85 8.70
N PHE A 44 9.86 -6.65 8.25
CA PHE A 44 8.67 -6.98 9.03
C PHE A 44 7.72 -7.88 8.24
N CYS A 45 7.13 -8.86 8.93
CA CYS A 45 6.06 -9.69 8.39
C CYS A 45 4.82 -8.83 8.08
N SER A 46 4.31 -8.93 6.85
CA SER A 46 3.13 -8.18 6.42
C SER A 46 1.82 -8.62 7.11
N HIS A 47 1.81 -9.79 7.74
CA HIS A 47 0.64 -10.30 8.46
C HIS A 47 0.64 -9.85 9.93
N CYS A 48 1.67 -10.20 10.70
CA CYS A 48 1.71 -9.99 12.16
C CYS A 48 2.61 -8.83 12.62
N ALA A 49 3.28 -8.14 11.70
CA ALA A 49 4.21 -7.05 11.97
C ALA A 49 5.43 -7.41 12.86
N SER A 50 5.75 -8.70 13.02
CA SER A 50 6.99 -9.16 13.67
C SER A 50 8.20 -8.91 12.77
N ASN A 51 9.36 -8.61 13.35
CA ASN A 51 10.64 -8.47 12.65
C ASN A 51 11.49 -9.76 12.57
N GLU A 52 11.02 -10.84 13.20
CA GLU A 52 11.76 -12.11 13.30
C GLU A 52 11.66 -12.97 12.03
N HIS A 53 10.66 -12.71 11.18
CA HIS A 53 10.39 -13.53 10.00
C HIS A 53 9.72 -12.73 8.88
N GLN A 54 9.75 -13.30 7.68
CA GLN A 54 8.96 -12.84 6.53
C GLN A 54 7.61 -13.57 6.48
N LEU A 55 6.69 -13.08 5.64
CA LEU A 55 5.35 -13.68 5.51
C LEU A 55 5.39 -15.17 5.15
N SER A 56 6.37 -15.59 4.35
CA SER A 56 6.60 -17.00 3.96
C SER A 56 6.70 -17.92 5.16
N ASP A 57 7.46 -17.48 6.17
CA ASP A 57 7.87 -18.24 7.35
C ASP A 57 7.02 -17.86 8.58
N CYS A 58 5.92 -17.15 8.36
CA CYS A 58 5.06 -16.71 9.45
C CYS A 58 4.26 -17.90 10.03
N PRO A 59 4.48 -18.28 11.30
CA PRO A 59 3.80 -19.42 11.92
C PRO A 59 2.29 -19.18 12.09
N VAL A 60 1.86 -17.92 12.07
CA VAL A 60 0.48 -17.50 12.31
C VAL A 60 -0.20 -16.89 11.08
N LYS A 61 0.34 -17.12 9.88
CA LYS A 61 -0.20 -16.55 8.62
C LYS A 61 -1.68 -16.85 8.36
N ASN A 62 -2.17 -18.00 8.81
CA ASN A 62 -3.56 -18.42 8.63
C ASN A 62 -4.49 -17.93 9.76
N ASN A 63 -3.94 -17.40 10.84
CA ASN A 63 -4.73 -16.91 11.97
C ASN A 63 -5.06 -15.42 11.77
N ARG A 64 -6.34 -15.11 11.52
CA ARG A 64 -6.79 -13.73 11.31
C ARG A 64 -6.66 -12.87 12.57
N ASN A 65 -6.75 -13.46 13.76
CA ASN A 65 -6.69 -12.73 15.02
C ASN A 65 -5.29 -12.20 15.36
N THR A 66 -4.25 -12.76 14.73
CA THR A 66 -2.85 -12.30 14.90
C THR A 66 -2.45 -11.26 13.87
N ALA A 67 -3.36 -10.86 12.97
CA ALA A 67 -3.07 -9.87 11.96
C ALA A 67 -2.87 -8.49 12.61
N LYS A 68 -1.78 -7.82 12.24
CA LYS A 68 -1.39 -6.51 12.78
C LYS A 68 -0.77 -5.66 11.68
N CYS A 69 -1.34 -4.48 11.46
CA CYS A 69 -0.80 -3.52 10.52
C CYS A 69 0.17 -2.59 11.22
N ARG A 70 1.47 -2.73 10.89
CA ARG A 70 2.55 -1.89 11.41
C ARG A 70 2.29 -0.40 11.19
N ASN A 71 1.80 -0.02 10.00
CA ASN A 71 1.58 1.38 9.65
C ASN A 71 0.43 2.02 10.43
N CYS A 72 -0.69 1.30 10.59
CA CYS A 72 -1.82 1.77 11.41
C CYS A 72 -1.42 1.85 12.89
N HIS A 73 -0.74 0.82 13.41
CA HIS A 73 -0.26 0.80 14.79
C HIS A 73 0.72 1.96 15.07
N SER A 74 1.75 2.15 14.23
CA SER A 74 2.72 3.23 14.37
C SER A 74 2.06 4.62 14.31
N HIS A 75 1.07 4.80 13.42
CA HIS A 75 0.30 6.03 13.34
C HIS A 75 -0.52 6.27 14.61
N ASN A 76 -1.18 5.25 15.15
CA ASN A 76 -1.94 5.34 16.39
C ASN A 76 -1.05 5.76 17.56
N THR A 77 0.12 5.14 17.71
CA THR A 77 1.09 5.51 18.76
C THR A 77 1.60 6.94 18.58
N LYS A 78 1.92 7.35 17.35
CA LYS A 78 2.51 8.67 17.08
C LYS A 78 1.53 9.83 17.26
N PHE A 79 0.27 9.63 16.87
CA PHE A 79 -0.74 10.70 16.84
C PHE A 79 -1.84 10.53 17.90
N ASN A 80 -1.72 9.54 18.79
CA ASN A 80 -2.71 9.19 19.80
C ASN A 80 -4.13 8.97 19.21
N VAL A 81 -4.20 8.27 18.08
CA VAL A 81 -5.46 7.96 17.37
C VAL A 81 -5.85 6.51 17.63
N LYS A 82 -7.16 6.22 17.68
CA LYS A 82 -7.72 4.87 17.88
C LYS A 82 -8.26 4.27 16.57
N ALA A 83 -7.46 4.26 15.50
CA ALA A 83 -7.86 3.60 14.25
C ALA A 83 -7.70 2.08 14.35
N ASP A 84 -8.49 1.31 13.59
CA ASP A 84 -8.28 -0.14 13.54
C ASP A 84 -6.89 -0.48 12.96
N PHE A 85 -6.24 -1.44 13.60
CA PHE A 85 -4.92 -1.95 13.20
C PHE A 85 -4.86 -3.48 13.21
N LYS A 86 -5.96 -4.17 13.51
CA LYS A 86 -6.05 -5.64 13.60
C LYS A 86 -6.33 -6.27 12.23
N HIS A 87 -5.48 -5.94 11.27
CA HIS A 87 -5.57 -6.42 9.89
C HIS A 87 -4.16 -6.49 9.30
N PRO A 88 -3.91 -7.25 8.23
CA PRO A 88 -2.59 -7.31 7.61
C PRO A 88 -2.24 -5.96 6.95
N ALA A 89 -0.94 -5.71 6.76
CA ALA A 89 -0.42 -4.44 6.27
C ALA A 89 -0.82 -4.11 4.83
N ASN A 90 -1.18 -5.12 4.04
CA ASN A 90 -1.63 -5.04 2.64
C ASN A 90 -3.16 -5.20 2.49
N SER A 91 -3.92 -5.17 3.58
CA SER A 91 -5.38 -5.29 3.51
C SER A 91 -6.01 -4.08 2.81
N ASP A 92 -6.96 -4.30 1.90
CA ASP A 92 -7.68 -3.21 1.22
C ASP A 92 -8.53 -2.35 2.17
N SER A 93 -8.94 -2.89 3.32
CA SER A 93 -9.65 -2.14 4.36
C SER A 93 -8.74 -1.27 5.23
N CYS A 94 -7.41 -1.34 5.03
CA CYS A 94 -6.44 -0.58 5.82
C CYS A 94 -6.66 0.95 5.66
N PRO A 95 -6.98 1.68 6.75
CA PRO A 95 -7.24 3.12 6.67
C PRO A 95 -6.04 3.91 6.14
N ARG A 96 -4.82 3.48 6.50
CA ARG A 96 -3.57 4.12 6.03
C ARG A 96 -3.30 3.86 4.56
N LEU A 97 -3.62 2.65 4.08
CA LEU A 97 -3.49 2.28 2.68
C LEU A 97 -4.44 3.11 1.82
N ARG A 98 -5.72 3.17 2.22
CA ARG A 98 -6.74 3.98 1.54
C ARG A 98 -6.34 5.45 1.49
N ALA A 99 -5.99 6.04 2.63
CA ALA A 99 -5.54 7.43 2.66
C ALA A 99 -4.30 7.72 1.79
N MET A 100 -3.41 6.74 1.63
CA MET A 100 -2.23 6.86 0.76
C MET A 100 -2.65 6.79 -0.72
N ARG A 101 -3.51 5.83 -1.10
CA ARG A 101 -4.09 5.73 -2.45
C ARG A 101 -4.86 7.00 -2.83
N ASP A 102 -5.69 7.52 -1.93
CA ASP A 102 -6.47 8.74 -2.14
C ASP A 102 -5.55 9.95 -2.36
N ARG A 103 -4.47 10.08 -1.59
CA ARG A 103 -3.48 11.15 -1.78
C ARG A 103 -2.78 11.07 -3.13
N ILE A 104 -2.47 9.87 -3.62
CA ILE A 104 -1.89 9.70 -4.95
C ILE A 104 -2.92 10.08 -6.01
N ALA A 105 -4.15 9.57 -5.91
CA ALA A 105 -5.22 9.86 -6.86
C ALA A 105 -5.51 11.37 -6.96
N ASN A 106 -5.55 12.09 -5.83
CA ASN A 106 -5.77 13.53 -5.83
C ASN A 106 -4.58 14.36 -6.38
N LYS A 107 -3.39 13.77 -6.51
CA LYS A 107 -2.21 14.43 -7.11
C LYS A 107 -2.10 14.18 -8.61
N VAL A 108 -2.80 13.18 -9.15
CA VAL A 108 -2.78 12.89 -10.58
C VAL A 108 -3.91 13.66 -11.22
N ASP A 109 -3.56 14.74 -11.93
CA ASP A 109 -4.54 15.45 -12.73
C ASP A 109 -4.70 14.75 -14.09
N TYR A 110 -5.79 14.01 -14.25
CA TYR A 110 -6.22 13.51 -15.56
C TYR A 110 -7.05 14.54 -16.34
N ARG A 111 -7.22 15.77 -15.83
CA ARG A 111 -7.85 16.87 -16.56
C ARG A 111 -6.86 17.38 -17.61
N SER A 112 -7.19 17.14 -18.86
CA SER A 112 -6.58 17.82 -20.01
C SER A 112 -7.05 19.28 -20.03
N ALA A 113 -6.12 20.19 -20.35
CA ALA A 113 -6.43 21.55 -20.80
C ALA A 113 -7.24 21.54 -22.11
#